data_AF-M0D2X5-F1
#
_entry.id   AF-M0D2X5-F1
#
_cell.length_a   1.000
_cell.length_b   1.000
_cell.length_c   1.000
_cell.angle_alpha   90.00
_cell.angle_beta   90.00
_cell.angle_gamma   90.00
#
_symmetry.space_group_name_H-M   'P 1'
#
loop_
_entity.id
_entity.type
_entity.pdbx_description
1 polymer ?
#
loop_
_entity_poly.entity_id
_entity_poly.type
_entity_poly.pdbx_seq_one_letter_code
_entity_poly.pdbx_strand_id
1 'polypeptide(L)'
;MRIEAVGHVMNMASDDIAVERPVLATIIVAVVATVAYVGVQLGFDGAVAPAETASFVLIFTLVYVAGSRYLRERTNDTGDDAATGDDAAGEPVE
;
A
#
# COMPACT_ATOMS: atom_id res chain seq x y z
N MET A 1 7.27 -12.07 27.02
CA MET A 1 7.74 -11.38 25.81
C MET A 1 7.12 -12.08 24.61
N ARG A 2 6.00 -11.55 24.11
CA ARG A 2 5.15 -12.17 23.07
C ARG A 2 4.53 -11.06 22.20
N ILE A 3 5.36 -10.13 21.77
CA ILE A 3 4.92 -8.97 20.97
C ILE A 3 5.43 -9.11 19.52
N GLU A 4 6.50 -9.88 19.28
CA GLU A 4 7.12 -10.02 17.96
C GLU A 4 6.29 -10.85 16.97
N ALA A 5 5.65 -11.94 17.42
CA ALA A 5 4.85 -12.80 16.54
C ALA A 5 3.56 -12.14 16.04
N VAL A 6 2.99 -11.22 16.81
CA VAL A 6 1.77 -10.48 16.42
C VAL A 6 2.09 -9.43 15.36
N GLY A 7 3.25 -8.76 15.46
CA GLY A 7 3.69 -7.78 14.46
C GLY A 7 3.97 -8.39 13.09
N HIS A 8 4.50 -9.61 13.04
CA HIS A 8 4.84 -10.26 11.78
C HIS A 8 3.60 -10.70 10.98
N VAL A 9 2.57 -11.24 11.64
CA VAL A 9 1.32 -11.70 10.97
C VAL A 9 0.44 -10.50 10.56
N MET A 10 0.41 -9.43 11.36
CA MET A 10 -0.36 -8.21 11.03
C MET A 10 0.21 -7.44 9.82
N ASN A 11 1.52 -7.49 9.62
CA ASN A 11 2.16 -6.82 8.48
C ASN A 11 1.71 -7.46 7.15
N MET A 12 1.68 -8.79 7.08
CA MET A 12 1.29 -9.53 5.87
C MET A 12 -0.19 -9.35 5.51
N ALA A 13 -1.08 -9.36 6.50
CA ALA A 13 -2.52 -9.14 6.25
C ALA A 13 -2.85 -7.72 5.76
N SER A 14 -2.06 -6.72 6.17
CA SER A 14 -2.23 -5.34 5.70
C SER A 14 -1.75 -5.16 4.25
N ASP A 15 -0.64 -5.81 3.90
CA ASP A 15 -0.11 -5.83 2.53
C ASP A 15 -1.05 -6.58 1.57
N ASP A 16 -1.65 -7.68 2.06
CA ASP A 16 -2.60 -8.49 1.29
C ASP A 16 -3.92 -7.75 1.03
N ILE A 17 -4.41 -6.93 1.98
CA ILE A 17 -5.59 -6.07 1.77
C ILE A 17 -5.38 -5.03 0.66
N ALA A 18 -4.18 -4.45 0.57
CA ALA A 18 -3.86 -3.49 -0.48
C ALA A 18 -3.83 -4.16 -1.87
N VAL A 19 -3.52 -5.46 -1.90
CA VAL A 19 -3.44 -6.28 -3.12
C VAL A 19 -4.81 -6.83 -3.54
N GLU A 20 -5.58 -7.37 -2.60
CA GLU A 20 -6.80 -8.11 -2.87
C GLU A 20 -8.04 -7.20 -2.92
N ARG A 21 -7.99 -6.04 -2.23
CA ARG A 21 -9.08 -5.05 -2.20
C ARG A 21 -8.54 -3.61 -2.30
N PRO A 22 -8.00 -3.20 -3.46
CA PRO A 22 -7.41 -1.87 -3.65
C PRO A 22 -8.37 -0.71 -3.35
N VAL A 23 -9.67 -0.91 -3.63
CA VAL A 23 -10.71 0.08 -3.31
C VAL A 23 -10.89 0.23 -1.80
N LEU A 24 -10.87 -0.87 -1.05
CA LEU A 24 -11.03 -0.86 0.40
C LEU A 24 -9.83 -0.17 1.08
N ALA A 25 -8.62 -0.49 0.64
CA ALA A 25 -7.40 0.16 1.12
C ALA A 25 -7.43 1.69 0.87
N THR A 26 -7.85 2.09 -0.33
CA THR A 26 -8.00 3.52 -0.69
C THR A 26 -9.01 4.22 0.22
N ILE A 27 -10.16 3.58 0.50
CA ILE A 27 -11.18 4.14 1.40
C ILE A 27 -10.63 4.32 2.82
N ILE A 28 -9.94 3.31 3.35
CA ILE A 28 -9.34 3.38 4.69
C ILE A 28 -8.34 4.53 4.77
N VAL A 29 -7.47 4.64 3.76
CA VAL A 29 -6.48 5.73 3.69
C VAL A 29 -7.15 7.09 3.63
N ALA A 30 -8.18 7.26 2.80
CA ALA A 30 -8.91 8.52 2.70
C ALA A 30 -9.58 8.89 4.04
N VAL A 31 -10.17 7.92 4.75
CA VAL A 31 -10.75 8.15 6.08
C VAL A 31 -9.69 8.57 7.09
N VAL A 32 -8.55 7.87 7.15
CA VAL A 32 -7.45 8.20 8.06
C VAL A 32 -6.89 9.59 7.76
N ALA A 33 -6.66 9.92 6.49
CA ALA A 33 -6.18 11.22 6.06
C ALA A 33 -7.17 12.34 6.46
N THR A 34 -8.47 12.10 6.29
CA THR A 34 -9.52 13.05 6.68
C THR A 34 -9.50 13.32 8.17
N VAL A 35 -9.47 12.27 9.00
CA VAL A 35 -9.45 12.40 10.46
C VAL A 35 -8.20 13.13 10.93
N ALA A 36 -7.03 12.78 10.37
CA ALA A 36 -5.77 13.43 10.71
C ALA A 36 -5.80 14.92 10.36
N TYR A 37 -6.25 15.27 9.15
CA TYR A 37 -6.23 16.65 8.68
C TYR A 37 -7.27 17.55 9.38
N VAL A 38 -8.45 17.00 9.70
CA VAL A 38 -9.43 17.70 10.56
C VAL A 38 -8.85 17.93 11.95
N GLY A 39 -8.16 16.94 12.53
CA GLY A 39 -7.47 17.10 13.82
C GLY A 39 -6.44 18.23 13.82
N VAL A 40 -5.66 18.35 12.73
CA VAL A 40 -4.69 19.44 12.53
C VAL A 40 -5.40 20.79 12.47
N GLN A 41 -6.44 20.94 11.65
CA GLN A 41 -7.18 22.20 11.53
C GLN A 41 -7.81 22.63 12.86
N LEU A 42 -8.38 21.70 13.61
CA LEU A 42 -8.93 21.98 14.94
C LEU A 42 -7.84 22.39 15.95
N GLY A 43 -6.62 21.86 15.82
CA GLY A 43 -5.49 22.21 16.69
C GLY A 43 -4.88 23.58 16.42
N PHE A 44 -4.90 24.06 15.17
CA PHE A 44 -4.26 25.32 14.77
C PHE A 44 -5.24 26.47 14.53
N ASP A 45 -6.34 26.24 13.82
CA ASP A 45 -7.30 27.27 13.41
C ASP A 45 -8.62 27.21 14.20
N GLY A 46 -8.89 26.08 14.89
CA GLY A 46 -10.14 25.89 15.65
C GLY A 46 -11.39 25.73 14.78
N ALA A 47 -11.25 25.73 13.46
CA ALA A 47 -12.34 25.56 12.49
C ALA A 47 -11.91 24.63 11.35
N VAL A 48 -12.88 23.98 10.71
CA VAL A 48 -12.64 23.08 9.57
C VAL A 48 -13.10 23.76 8.28
N ALA A 49 -12.20 23.84 7.31
CA ALA A 49 -12.48 24.26 5.94
C ALA A 49 -12.79 23.02 5.06
N PRO A 50 -14.05 22.82 4.62
CA PRO A 50 -14.43 21.60 3.90
C PRO A 50 -13.74 21.46 2.54
N ALA A 51 -13.60 22.56 1.80
CA ALA A 51 -12.98 22.56 0.47
C ALA A 51 -11.47 22.23 0.55
N GLU A 52 -10.79 22.77 1.54
CA GLU A 52 -9.36 22.50 1.79
C GLU A 52 -9.16 21.04 2.22
N THR A 53 -9.99 20.56 3.15
CA THR A 53 -9.98 19.16 3.60
C THR A 53 -10.19 18.20 2.43
N ALA A 54 -11.19 18.46 1.59
CA ALA A 54 -11.46 17.62 0.42
C ALA A 54 -10.27 17.60 -0.55
N SER A 55 -9.65 18.76 -0.79
CA SER A 55 -8.48 18.88 -1.67
C SER A 55 -7.27 18.12 -1.12
N PHE A 56 -7.00 18.27 0.19
CA PHE A 56 -5.91 17.56 0.87
C PHE A 56 -6.10 16.05 0.79
N VAL A 57 -7.27 15.55 1.16
CA VAL A 57 -7.59 14.11 1.16
C VAL A 57 -7.47 13.55 -0.25
N LEU A 58 -7.96 14.28 -1.26
CA LEU A 58 -7.89 13.85 -2.65
C LEU A 58 -6.43 13.76 -3.13
N ILE A 59 -5.62 14.80 -2.90
CA ILE A 59 -4.20 14.82 -3.29
C ILE A 59 -3.43 13.71 -2.56
N PHE A 60 -3.61 13.59 -1.24
CA PHE A 60 -2.96 12.57 -0.43
C PHE A 60 -3.28 11.16 -0.94
N THR A 61 -4.55 10.91 -1.22
CA THR A 61 -5.03 9.61 -1.72
C THR A 61 -4.42 9.29 -3.08
N LEU A 62 -4.37 10.26 -4.01
CA LEU A 62 -3.75 10.09 -5.32
C LEU A 62 -2.26 9.74 -5.19
N VAL A 63 -1.53 10.46 -4.33
CA VAL A 63 -0.11 10.19 -4.09
C VAL A 63 0.10 8.81 -3.49
N TYR A 64 -0.73 8.40 -2.53
CA TYR A 64 -0.66 7.06 -1.94
C TYR A 64 -0.86 5.96 -2.99
N VAL A 65 -1.92 6.06 -3.81
CA VAL A 65 -2.23 5.07 -4.84
C VAL A 65 -1.15 5.03 -5.91
N ALA A 66 -0.70 6.20 -6.39
CA ALA A 66 0.36 6.28 -7.39
C ALA A 66 1.70 5.73 -6.86
N GLY A 67 2.07 6.06 -5.62
CA GLY A 67 3.28 5.54 -4.98
C GLY A 67 3.24 4.04 -4.76
N SER A 68 2.12 3.51 -4.27
CA SER A 68 1.91 2.08 -4.08
C SER A 68 2.02 1.31 -5.41
N ARG A 69 1.38 1.83 -6.48
CA ARG A 69 1.51 1.26 -7.83
C ARG A 69 2.95 1.28 -8.31
N TYR A 70 3.63 2.42 -8.20
CA TYR A 70 4.99 2.59 -8.70
C TYR A 70 5.99 1.64 -8.02
N LEU A 71 5.91 1.51 -6.70
CA LEU A 71 6.76 0.59 -5.94
C LEU A 71 6.49 -0.87 -6.36
N ARG A 72 5.23 -1.21 -6.61
CA ARG A 72 4.85 -2.55 -7.06
C ARG A 72 5.36 -2.90 -8.45
N GLU A 73 5.25 -1.96 -9.40
CA GLU A 73 5.79 -2.14 -10.76
C GLU A 73 7.30 -2.42 -10.71
N ARG A 74 8.03 -1.69 -9.84
CA ARG A 74 9.48 -1.91 -9.62
C ARG A 74 9.83 -3.24 -8.97
N THR A 75 9.03 -3.73 -8.02
CA THR A 75 9.27 -5.03 -7.37
C THR A 75 9.05 -6.19 -8.34
N ASN A 76 8.04 -6.11 -9.20
CA ASN A 76 7.73 -7.15 -10.19
C ASN A 76 8.79 -7.24 -11.31
N ASP A 77 9.33 -6.10 -11.77
CA ASP A 77 10.43 -6.07 -12.76
C ASP A 77 11.71 -6.77 -12.28
N THR A 78 11.87 -6.97 -10.96
CA THR A 78 13.03 -7.67 -10.39
C THR A 78 12.78 -9.18 -10.20
N GLY A 79 11.54 -9.65 -10.35
CA GLY A 79 11.10 -11.01 -10.01
C GLY A 79 10.85 -11.96 -11.19
N ASP A 80 10.63 -11.46 -12.41
CA ASP A 80 10.23 -12.29 -13.56
C ASP A 80 11.42 -12.87 -14.38
N ASP A 81 12.66 -12.46 -14.12
CA ASP A 81 13.84 -13.05 -14.78
C ASP A 81 14.30 -14.40 -14.16
N ALA A 82 13.65 -14.86 -13.10
CA ALA A 82 14.06 -16.08 -12.37
C ALA A 82 13.30 -17.36 -12.77
N ALA A 83 12.36 -17.32 -13.71
CA ALA A 83 11.49 -18.46 -14.03
C ALA A 83 11.46 -18.85 -15.52
N THR A 84 12.54 -18.63 -16.28
CA THR A 84 12.70 -19.24 -17.62
C THR A 84 14.13 -19.77 -17.79
N GLY A 85 14.36 -21.02 -17.40
CA GLY A 85 15.62 -21.69 -17.74
C GLY A 85 16.00 -22.91 -16.89
N ASP A 86 15.16 -23.95 -16.81
CA ASP A 86 15.69 -25.31 -16.59
C ASP A 86 14.76 -26.40 -17.19
N ASP A 87 14.38 -26.22 -18.46
CA ASP A 87 13.67 -27.24 -19.26
C ASP A 87 14.52 -27.64 -20.49
N ALA A 88 15.83 -27.77 -20.30
CA ALA A 88 16.77 -28.12 -21.38
C ALA A 88 18.01 -28.90 -20.90
N ALA A 89 17.81 -30.08 -20.34
CA ALA A 89 18.77 -31.19 -20.38
C ALA A 89 17.98 -32.49 -20.19
N GLY A 90 17.44 -33.11 -21.24
CA GLY A 90 18.25 -33.69 -22.30
C GLY A 90 19.01 -34.88 -21.71
N GLU A 91 18.39 -36.06 -21.74
CA GLU A 91 18.99 -37.34 -21.32
C GLU A 91 20.40 -37.56 -21.87
N PRO A 92 21.25 -38.28 -21.11
CA PRO A 92 22.19 -39.20 -21.71
C PRO A 92 22.00 -40.64 -21.21
N VAL A 93 21.48 -41.47 -22.11
CA VAL A 93 21.90 -42.82 -22.54
C VAL A 93 22.54 -43.78 -21.51
N GLU A 94 21.90 -44.95 -21.36
CA GLU A 94 22.32 -46.28 -20.83
C GLU A 94 23.38 -46.39 -19.72
#